data_AF-A0A7J8P639-F1
#
_entry.id   AF-A0A7J8P639-F1
#
_cell.length_a   1.000
_cell.length_b   1.000
_cell.length_c   1.000
_cell.angle_alpha   90.00
_cell.angle_beta   90.00
_cell.angle_gamma   90.00
#
_symmetry.space_group_name_H-M   'P 1'
#
loop_
_entity.id
_entity.type
_entity.pdbx_description
1 polymer ?
#
loop_
_entity_poly.entity_id
_entity_poly.type
_entity_poly.pdbx_seq_one_letter_code
_entity_poly.pdbx_strand_id
1 'polypeptide(L)'
;MDFNFPAGLLPAGVTGYDLDPITGEFSAFLNGTCTFTLQRTYKLRYKNTIRGYISNGKLARLEGISVKFLFFWVNVVEVSRNGDELEFSVGIAGAGFPMDSFEDSPQCECKLICNDQKVRKIREIPFVSA
;
A
#
# COMPACT_ATOMS: atom_id res chain seq x y z
N MET A 1 -3.57 20.52 -6.79
CA MET A 1 -3.64 19.52 -7.86
C MET A 1 -4.19 18.27 -7.24
N ASP A 2 -5.37 17.84 -7.67
CA ASP A 2 -5.93 16.56 -7.26
C ASP A 2 -5.60 15.55 -8.37
N PHE A 3 -4.90 14.48 -8.01
CA PHE A 3 -4.50 13.43 -8.94
C PHE A 3 -5.52 12.29 -9.01
N ASN A 4 -6.70 12.45 -8.38
CA ASN A 4 -7.79 11.49 -8.37
C ASN A 4 -7.42 10.15 -7.71
N PHE A 5 -6.56 10.18 -6.71
CA PHE A 5 -6.20 9.01 -5.90
C PHE A 5 -6.63 9.20 -4.44
N PRO A 6 -7.07 8.12 -3.76
CA PRO A 6 -7.40 8.18 -2.34
C PRO A 6 -6.11 8.25 -1.50
N ALA A 7 -6.20 8.87 -0.32
CA ALA A 7 -5.04 9.08 0.55
C ALA A 7 -4.40 7.77 1.03
N GLY A 8 -5.20 6.72 1.22
CA GLY A 8 -4.74 5.43 1.70
C GLY A 8 -4.03 4.55 0.67
N LEU A 9 -3.72 5.08 -0.51
CA LEU A 9 -2.84 4.39 -1.45
C LEU A 9 -1.42 4.21 -0.87
N LEU A 10 -0.99 5.13 0.00
CA LEU A 10 0.26 5.00 0.75
C LEU A 10 -0.01 4.46 2.16
N PRO A 11 0.83 3.53 2.65
CA PRO A 11 0.72 3.05 4.02
C PRO A 11 1.02 4.15 5.03
N ALA A 12 0.50 4.00 6.24
CA ALA A 12 0.78 4.94 7.33
C ALA A 12 2.28 4.94 7.68
N GLY A 13 2.80 6.09 8.10
CA GLY A 13 4.21 6.26 8.47
C GLY A 13 5.12 6.70 7.32
N VAL A 14 4.56 7.24 6.24
CA VAL A 14 5.30 8.07 5.27
C VAL A 14 5.88 9.28 6.01
N THR A 15 7.18 9.52 5.83
CA THR A 15 7.92 10.59 6.52
C THR A 15 8.16 11.81 5.64
N GLY A 16 7.98 11.68 4.33
CA GLY A 16 8.13 12.77 3.39
C GLY A 16 7.84 12.34 1.96
N TYR A 17 7.75 13.33 1.07
CA TYR A 17 7.61 13.12 -0.36
C TYR A 17 8.29 14.26 -1.13
N ASP A 18 8.71 13.95 -2.35
CA ASP A 18 9.14 14.91 -3.36
C ASP A 18 8.23 14.74 -4.58
N LEU A 19 7.85 15.85 -5.20
CA LEU A 19 7.03 15.86 -6.41
C LEU A 19 7.47 17.02 -7.31
N ASP A 20 7.88 16.69 -8.53
CA ASP A 20 8.03 17.66 -9.60
C ASP A 20 6.65 17.88 -10.27
N PRO A 21 6.03 19.07 -10.11
CA PRO A 21 4.71 19.33 -10.66
C PRO A 21 4.69 19.49 -12.18
N ILE A 22 5.84 19.65 -12.82
CA ILE A 22 5.97 19.81 -14.28
C ILE A 22 6.04 18.43 -14.95
N THR A 23 6.91 17.57 -14.44
CA THR A 23 7.14 16.24 -15.02
C THR A 23 6.23 15.16 -14.43
N GLY A 24 5.71 15.38 -13.23
CA GLY A 24 4.99 14.39 -12.44
C GLY A 24 5.91 13.35 -11.79
N GLU A 25 7.23 13.50 -11.86
CA GLU A 25 8.15 12.60 -11.15
C GLU A 25 7.96 12.76 -9.63
N PHE A 26 7.82 11.64 -8.93
CA PHE A 26 7.62 11.65 -7.49
C PHE A 26 8.50 10.64 -6.76
N SER A 27 8.76 10.93 -5.49
CA SER A 27 9.29 9.99 -4.51
C SER A 27 8.52 10.07 -3.21
N ALA A 28 8.29 8.95 -2.54
CA ALA A 28 7.74 8.89 -1.19
C ALA A 28 8.65 8.07 -0.28
N PHE A 29 8.83 8.53 0.97
CA PHE A 29 9.80 7.98 1.90
C PHE A 29 9.14 7.37 3.13
N LEU A 30 9.63 6.21 3.55
CA LEU A 30 9.24 5.52 4.77
C LEU A 30 10.48 5.19 5.61
N ASN A 31 10.29 5.11 6.93
CA ASN A 31 11.36 4.72 7.86
C ASN A 31 11.82 3.26 7.73
N GLY A 32 11.15 2.46 6.89
CA GLY A 32 11.48 1.06 6.68
C GLY A 32 10.60 0.43 5.62
N THR A 33 10.82 -0.87 5.39
CA THR A 33 9.91 -1.65 4.53
C THR A 33 8.59 -1.86 5.25
N CYS A 34 7.49 -1.48 4.61
CA CYS A 34 6.14 -1.74 5.07
C CYS A 34 5.57 -2.96 4.35
N THR A 35 4.82 -3.80 5.05
CA THR A 35 4.11 -4.93 4.45
C THR A 35 2.73 -5.00 5.07
N PHE A 36 1.69 -5.20 4.28
CA PHE A 36 0.33 -5.34 4.77
C PHE A 36 -0.48 -6.26 3.87
N THR A 37 -1.61 -6.74 4.38
CA THR A 37 -2.51 -7.62 3.64
C THR A 37 -3.80 -6.87 3.32
N LEU A 38 -4.00 -6.57 2.04
CA LEU A 38 -5.20 -5.93 1.50
C LEU A 38 -6.31 -6.98 1.31
N GLN A 39 -7.53 -6.64 1.73
CA GLN A 39 -8.71 -7.51 1.62
C GLN A 39 -8.47 -8.96 2.08
N ARG A 40 -7.63 -9.14 3.11
CA ARG A 40 -7.24 -10.44 3.70
C ARG A 40 -6.48 -11.41 2.78
N THR A 41 -6.27 -11.07 1.51
CA THR A 41 -5.77 -12.00 0.49
C THR A 41 -4.48 -11.51 -0.16
N TYR A 42 -4.39 -10.22 -0.46
CA TYR A 42 -3.30 -9.67 -1.27
C TYR A 42 -2.23 -9.07 -0.38
N LYS A 43 -1.06 -9.71 -0.32
CA LYS A 43 0.05 -9.21 0.49
C LYS A 43 0.86 -8.20 -0.34
N LEU A 44 0.82 -6.94 0.04
CA LEU A 44 1.62 -5.87 -0.53
C LEU A 44 2.85 -5.57 0.32
N ARG A 45 3.93 -5.15 -0.34
CA ARG A 45 5.17 -4.71 0.28
C ARG A 45 5.65 -3.42 -0.38
N TYR A 46 5.86 -2.42 0.46
CA TYR A 46 6.43 -1.12 0.10
C TYR A 46 7.85 -1.07 0.67
N LYS A 47 8.82 -0.71 -0.16
CA LYS A 47 10.19 -0.42 0.28
C LYS A 47 10.21 0.94 1.01
N ASN A 48 11.36 1.27 1.59
CA ASN A 48 11.60 2.56 2.26
C ASN A 48 11.52 3.75 1.29
N THR A 49 11.70 3.53 -0.01
CA THR A 49 11.54 4.55 -1.04
C THR A 49 10.67 4.00 -2.16
N ILE A 50 9.64 4.77 -2.49
CA ILE A 50 8.74 4.54 -3.62
C ILE A 50 9.01 5.63 -4.63
N ARG A 51 9.08 5.28 -5.92
CA ARG A 51 9.31 6.23 -7.00
C ARG A 51 8.37 5.95 -8.16
N GLY A 52 8.17 6.96 -9.00
CA GLY A 52 7.45 6.80 -10.27
C GLY A 52 7.03 8.14 -10.83
N TYR A 53 6.06 8.10 -11.72
CA TYR A 53 5.44 9.27 -12.30
C TYR A 53 3.95 9.29 -11.96
N ILE A 54 3.46 10.41 -11.45
CA ILE A 54 2.05 10.63 -11.15
C ILE A 54 1.44 11.55 -12.20
N SER A 55 0.28 11.15 -12.70
CA SER A 55 -0.62 11.96 -13.50
C SER A 55 -2.06 11.71 -13.04
N ASN A 56 -3.01 12.44 -13.61
CA ASN A 56 -4.39 12.35 -13.20
C ASN A 56 -4.93 10.91 -13.40
N GLY A 57 -5.23 10.23 -12.29
CA GLY A 57 -5.74 8.86 -12.27
C GLY A 57 -4.72 7.78 -12.62
N LYS A 58 -3.42 8.10 -12.69
CA LYS A 58 -2.39 7.11 -13.04
C LYS A 58 -1.06 7.33 -12.33
N LEU A 59 -0.50 6.25 -11.80
CA LEU A 59 0.87 6.11 -11.35
C LEU A 59 1.60 5.17 -12.30
N ALA A 60 2.70 5.60 -12.89
CA ALA A 60 3.44 4.83 -13.89
C ALA A 60 4.91 4.67 -13.52
N ARG A 61 5.53 3.60 -14.06
CA ARG A 61 6.94 3.26 -13.81
C ARG A 61 7.25 3.19 -12.32
N LEU A 62 6.35 2.57 -11.58
CA LEU A 62 6.45 2.45 -10.14
C LEU A 62 7.63 1.57 -9.75
N GLU A 63 8.38 2.04 -8.76
CA GLU A 63 9.44 1.31 -8.08
C GLU A 63 9.17 1.28 -6.58
N GLY A 64 9.56 0.18 -5.95
CA GLY A 64 9.45 0.03 -4.50
C GLY A 64 8.14 -0.56 -4.00
N ILE A 65 7.16 -0.83 -4.88
CA ILE A 65 5.93 -1.53 -4.55
C ILE A 65 5.96 -2.95 -5.14
N SER A 66 5.63 -3.95 -4.33
CA SER A 66 5.54 -5.34 -4.77
C SER A 66 4.33 -6.05 -4.18
N VAL A 67 3.75 -6.98 -4.93
CA VAL A 67 2.73 -7.91 -4.46
C VAL A 67 3.32 -9.32 -4.32
N LYS A 68 2.85 -10.09 -3.35
CA LYS A 68 3.29 -11.49 -3.17
C LYS A 68 2.52 -12.41 -4.11
N PHE A 69 3.25 -13.23 -4.85
CA PHE A 69 2.69 -14.28 -5.70
C PHE A 69 3.32 -15.62 -5.33
N LEU A 70 2.52 -16.56 -4.81
CA LEU A 70 2.98 -17.84 -4.26
C LEU A 70 4.17 -17.67 -3.28
N PHE A 71 5.39 -17.91 -3.78
CA PHE A 71 6.64 -17.87 -3.01
C PHE A 71 7.55 -16.67 -3.33
N PHE A 72 7.24 -15.84 -4.32
CA PHE A 72 8.06 -14.71 -4.74
C PHE A 72 7.29 -13.38 -4.72
N TRP A 73 8.03 -12.27 -4.83
CA TRP A 73 7.47 -10.93 -4.90
C TRP A 73 7.59 -10.41 -6.32
N VAL A 74 6.50 -9.81 -6.83
CA VAL A 74 6.43 -9.24 -8.17
C VAL A 74 6.23 -7.74 -8.04
N ASN A 75 6.97 -6.96 -8.83
CA ASN A 75 6.87 -5.50 -8.78
C ASN A 75 5.56 -5.03 -9.39
N VAL A 76 4.90 -4.10 -8.69
CA VAL A 76 3.83 -3.30 -9.25
C VAL A 76 4.48 -2.17 -10.02
N VAL A 77 4.18 -2.06 -11.31
CA VAL A 77 4.79 -1.08 -12.22
C VAL A 77 3.83 0.05 -12.58
N GLU A 78 2.53 -0.16 -12.37
CA GLU A 78 1.49 0.82 -12.67
C GLU A 78 0.31 0.66 -11.69
N VAL A 79 -0.28 1.79 -11.29
CA VAL A 79 -1.59 1.85 -10.63
C VAL A 79 -2.44 2.84 -11.39
N SER A 80 -3.61 2.43 -11.88
CA SER A 80 -4.54 3.29 -12.62
C SER A 80 -5.90 3.30 -11.94
N ARG A 81 -6.63 4.40 -12.09
CA ARG A 81 -8.02 4.50 -11.65
C ARG A 81 -8.96 4.24 -12.81
N ASN A 82 -9.97 3.41 -12.58
CA ASN A 82 -11.08 3.19 -13.49
C ASN A 82 -12.40 3.32 -12.71
N GLY A 83 -13.04 4.49 -12.81
CA GLY A 83 -14.25 4.80 -12.03
C GLY A 83 -13.96 4.76 -10.52
N ASP A 84 -14.58 3.82 -9.82
CA ASP A 84 -14.44 3.62 -8.37
C ASP A 84 -13.49 2.45 -8.03
N GLU A 85 -12.66 2.04 -8.98
CA GLU A 85 -11.70 0.95 -8.84
C GLU A 85 -10.27 1.43 -9.11
N LEU A 86 -9.31 0.91 -8.35
CA LEU A 86 -7.88 1.05 -8.58
C LEU A 86 -7.32 -0.28 -9.10
N GLU A 87 -6.73 -0.24 -10.29
CA GLU A 87 -6.07 -1.37 -10.91
C GLU A 87 -4.58 -1.33 -10.61
N PHE A 88 -4.07 -2.37 -9.94
CA PHE A 88 -2.65 -2.57 -9.67
C PHE A 88 -2.08 -3.53 -10.70
N SER A 89 -1.15 -3.05 -11.53
CA SER A 89 -0.56 -3.82 -12.62
C SER A 89 0.89 -4.20 -12.37
N VAL A 90 1.23 -5.44 -12.70
CA VAL A 90 2.60 -5.97 -12.74
C VAL A 90 3.14 -6.02 -14.19
N GLY A 91 2.47 -5.35 -15.12
CA GLY A 91 2.84 -5.25 -16.54
C GLY A 91 2.03 -6.20 -17.43
N ILE A 92 2.13 -7.51 -17.20
CA ILE A 92 1.41 -8.53 -17.99
C ILE A 92 0.04 -8.94 -17.39
N ALA A 93 -0.22 -8.52 -16.16
CA ALA A 93 -1.44 -8.82 -15.43
C ALA A 93 -1.75 -7.67 -14.47
N GLY A 94 -3.04 -7.53 -14.13
CA GLY A 94 -3.54 -6.55 -13.18
C GLY A 94 -4.57 -7.17 -12.24
N ALA A 95 -4.77 -6.53 -11.09
CA ALA A 95 -5.87 -6.82 -10.19
C ALA A 95 -6.50 -5.50 -9.76
N GLY A 96 -7.82 -5.44 -9.82
CA GLY A 96 -8.58 -4.26 -9.45
C GLY A 96 -9.15 -4.35 -8.03
N PHE A 97 -9.22 -3.20 -7.38
CA PHE A 97 -9.63 -3.05 -5.99
C PHE A 97 -10.54 -1.82 -5.85
N PRO A 98 -11.67 -1.94 -5.15
CA PRO A 98 -12.52 -0.80 -4.80
C PRO A 98 -11.72 0.34 -4.14
N MET A 99 -11.98 1.58 -4.55
CA MET A 99 -11.30 2.78 -4.05
C MET A 99 -11.50 3.00 -2.55
N ASP A 100 -12.68 2.65 -2.03
CA ASP A 100 -13.03 2.73 -0.60
C ASP A 100 -12.12 1.86 0.29
N SER A 101 -11.51 0.81 -0.27
CA SER A 101 -10.50 -0.02 0.40
C SER A 101 -9.22 0.76 0.73
N PHE A 102 -9.05 1.95 0.17
CA PHE A 102 -7.90 2.84 0.34
C PHE A 102 -8.31 4.23 0.85
N GLU A 103 -9.50 4.39 1.43
CA GLU A 103 -9.90 5.65 2.06
C GLU A 103 -8.93 6.00 3.20
N ASP A 104 -8.62 5.01 4.03
CA ASP A 104 -7.63 5.10 5.12
C ASP A 104 -6.28 4.48 4.75
N SER A 105 -5.19 5.09 5.22
CA SER A 105 -3.84 4.54 5.05
C SER A 105 -3.67 3.20 5.80
N PRO A 106 -3.27 2.12 5.09
CA PRO A 106 -3.10 0.82 5.71
C PRO A 106 -1.93 0.84 6.71
N GLN A 107 -2.14 0.18 7.85
CA GLN A 107 -1.11 0.03 8.87
C GLN A 107 -0.14 -1.08 8.48
N CYS A 108 1.16 -0.82 8.63
CA CYS A 108 2.19 -1.82 8.39
C CYS A 108 2.07 -2.97 9.40
N GLU A 109 2.11 -4.20 8.91
CA GLU A 109 2.20 -5.39 9.74
C GLU A 109 3.45 -5.33 10.61
N CYS A 110 3.24 -5.36 11.92
CA CYS A 110 4.32 -5.39 12.89
C CYS A 110 5.01 -6.76 12.90
N LYS A 111 6.32 -6.79 12.64
CA LYS A 111 7.15 -8.00 12.76
C LYS A 111 7.88 -8.01 14.09
N LEU A 112 7.24 -8.51 15.15
CA LEU A 112 7.75 -8.82 16.52
C LEU A 112 8.57 -7.73 17.28
N ILE A 113 9.09 -6.70 16.62
CA ILE A 113 9.86 -5.59 17.17
C ILE A 113 9.25 -4.30 16.61
N CYS A 114 8.06 -3.95 17.11
CA CYS A 114 7.58 -2.57 17.01
C CYS A 114 7.66 -2.02 18.43
N ASN A 115 8.30 -0.87 18.59
CA ASN A 115 8.36 -0.20 19.89
C ASN A 115 6.95 -0.10 20.46
N ASP A 116 6.83 -0.54 21.71
CA ASP A 116 5.60 -0.72 22.46
C ASP A 116 4.61 0.46 22.36
N GLN A 117 3.54 0.25 21.61
CA GLN A 117 2.23 0.77 22.00
C GLN A 117 1.16 -0.30 21.75
N LYS A 118 0.89 -1.06 22.82
CA LYS A 118 -0.30 -1.85 23.14
C LYS A 118 -1.33 -2.01 22.01
N VAL A 119 -1.35 -3.19 21.40
CA VAL A 119 -2.62 -3.84 21.07
C VAL A 119 -2.87 -4.89 22.14
N ARG A 120 -3.68 -4.55 23.15
CA ARG A 120 -4.26 -5.55 24.05
C ARG A 120 -5.22 -6.38 23.21
N LYS A 121 -4.72 -7.43 22.55
CA LYS A 121 -5.57 -8.50 22.05
C LYS A 121 -6.00 -9.30 23.27
N ILE A 122 -7.14 -8.92 23.86
CA ILE A 122 -7.81 -9.74 24.86
C ILE A 122 -8.03 -11.09 24.18
N ARG A 123 -7.32 -12.11 24.66
CA ARG A 123 -7.65 -13.50 24.38
C ARG A 123 -9.00 -13.75 25.03
N GLU A 124 -10.08 -13.74 24.26
CA GLU A 124 -11.24 -14.51 24.66
C GLU A 124 -10.89 -15.99 24.42
N ILE A 125 -10.67 -16.71 25.51
CA ILE A 125 -10.82 -18.17 25.55
C ILE A 125 -11.81 -18.49 26.68
N PRO A 126 -12.49 -19.63 26.62
CA PRO A 126 -13.94 -19.75 26.56
C PRO A 126 -14.52 -19.91 27.97
N PHE A 127 -15.63 -19.23 28.27
CA PHE A 127 -16.38 -19.59 29.47
C PHE A 127 -17.15 -20.88 29.20
N VAL A 128 -16.56 -22.00 29.61
CA VAL A 128 -17.28 -23.22 29.98
C VAL A 128 -18.10 -22.90 31.23
N SER A 129 -19.39 -23.25 31.21
CA SER A 129 -20.22 -23.47 32.39
C SER A 129 -21.15 -24.62 32.00
N ALA A 130 -20.83 -25.83 32.45
CA ALA A 130 -21.36 -26.47 33.66
C ALA A 130 -22.80 -26.94 33.45
#